data_AF-A0A7Y9H4C6-F1
#
_entry.id   AF-A0A7Y9H4C6-F1
#
_cell.length_a   1.000
_cell.length_b   1.000
_cell.length_c   1.000
_cell.angle_alpha   90.00
_cell.angle_beta   90.00
_cell.angle_gamma   90.00
#
_symmetry.space_group_name_H-M   'P 1'
#
loop_
_entity.id
_entity.type
_entity.pdbx_description
1 polymer ?
#
loop_
_entity_poly.entity_id
_entity_poly.type
_entity_poly.pdbx_seq_one_letter_code
_entity_poly.pdbx_strand_id
1 'polypeptide(L)'
;MSTHEHGGSHEHGKDDCVDYIERIVYFIDNELDQADCAVVEMHLRECGPCLERHDLQKAVKQLVQRSCSEAAPESLRDRVRLQLREVRVQITEGGGA
;
A
#
# COMPACT_ATOMS: atom_id res chain seq x y z
N MET A 1 -18.16 25.39 -17.95
CA MET A 1 -18.31 25.07 -16.52
C MET A 1 -19.04 23.74 -16.45
N SER A 2 -18.30 22.64 -16.48
CA SER A 2 -18.91 21.30 -16.52
C SER A 2 -19.08 20.80 -15.10
N THR A 3 -20.32 20.61 -14.69
CA THR A 3 -20.69 19.99 -13.42
C THR A 3 -20.21 18.54 -13.43
N HIS A 4 -19.43 18.17 -12.41
CA HIS A 4 -18.98 16.80 -12.24
C HIS A 4 -20.13 16.02 -11.59
N GLU A 5 -20.91 15.35 -12.44
CA GLU A 5 -22.01 14.47 -12.04
C GLU A 5 -21.40 13.18 -11.43
N HIS A 6 -21.22 13.14 -10.11
CA HIS A 6 -20.89 11.90 -9.40
C HIS A 6 -22.13 11.01 -9.33
N GLY A 7 -22.35 10.25 -10.40
CA GLY A 7 -23.35 9.18 -10.46
C GLY A 7 -22.85 7.93 -9.73
N GLY A 8 -23.64 7.47 -8.74
CA GLY A 8 -23.50 6.15 -8.14
C GLY A 8 -23.67 6.16 -6.61
N SER A 9 -24.90 6.34 -6.12
CA SER A 9 -25.25 6.01 -4.74
C SER A 9 -25.23 4.48 -4.58
N HIS A 10 -24.06 3.90 -4.34
CA HIS A 10 -23.97 2.63 -3.64
C HIS A 10 -24.10 2.97 -2.15
N GLU A 11 -25.23 2.59 -1.55
CA GLU A 11 -25.46 2.74 -0.11
C GLU A 11 -24.63 1.70 0.65
N HIS A 12 -23.31 1.94 0.73
CA HIS A 12 -22.46 1.34 1.75
C HIS A 12 -22.69 2.11 3.05
N GLY A 13 -22.95 1.39 4.14
CA GLY A 13 -23.15 1.99 5.45
C GLY A 13 -21.98 2.89 5.80
N LYS A 14 -22.26 4.09 6.30
CA LYS A 14 -21.22 5.05 6.70
C LYS A 14 -20.28 4.44 7.75
N ASP A 15 -20.83 3.55 8.59
CA ASP A 15 -20.10 2.81 9.62
C ASP A 15 -19.15 1.77 9.03
N ASP A 16 -19.54 1.06 7.96
CA ASP A 16 -18.67 0.08 7.28
C ASP A 16 -17.40 0.74 6.71
N CYS A 17 -17.48 2.01 6.31
CA CYS A 17 -16.31 2.73 5.77
C CYS A 17 -15.34 3.23 6.85
N VAL A 18 -15.79 3.38 8.10
CA VAL A 18 -14.94 3.88 9.20
C VAL A 18 -13.90 2.81 9.57
N ASP A 19 -14.32 1.55 9.61
CA ASP A 19 -13.47 0.40 9.95
C ASP A 19 -12.33 0.16 8.93
N TYR A 20 -12.45 0.69 7.72
CA TYR A 20 -11.44 0.54 6.67
C TYR A 20 -10.41 1.67 6.65
N ILE A 21 -10.62 2.79 7.35
CA ILE A 21 -9.70 3.93 7.27
C ILE A 21 -8.31 3.54 7.76
N GLU A 22 -8.23 2.88 8.92
CA GLU A 22 -6.96 2.44 9.50
C GLU A 22 -6.32 1.32 8.66
N ARG A 23 -7.12 0.34 8.22
CA ARG A 23 -6.65 -0.74 7.35
C ARG A 23 -6.11 -0.24 6.02
N ILE A 24 -6.68 0.82 5.43
CA ILE A 24 -6.16 1.45 4.22
C ILE A 24 -4.76 2.01 4.44
N VAL A 25 -4.47 2.57 5.62
CA VAL A 25 -3.12 3.07 5.94
C VAL A 25 -2.12 1.92 5.98
N TYR A 26 -2.42 0.83 6.71
CA TYR A 26 -1.57 -0.36 6.76
C TYR A 26 -1.41 -1.03 5.39
N PHE A 27 -2.48 -1.05 4.60
CA PHE A 27 -2.45 -1.56 3.23
C PHE A 27 -1.47 -0.77 2.36
N ILE A 28 -1.45 0.57 2.47
CA ILE A 28 -0.51 1.41 1.71
C ILE A 28 0.95 1.15 2.11
N ASP A 29 1.19 0.81 3.37
CA ASP A 29 2.54 0.52 3.90
C ASP A 29 2.97 -0.95 3.74
N ASN A 30 2.13 -1.79 3.11
CA ASN A 30 2.32 -3.24 3.01
C ASN A 30 2.45 -3.93 4.38
N GLU A 31 1.72 -3.45 5.39
CA GLU A 31 1.74 -3.96 6.76
C GLU A 31 0.57 -4.92 7.08
N LEU A 32 -0.22 -5.30 6.07
CA LEU A 32 -1.30 -6.28 6.20
C LEU A 32 -0.86 -7.65 5.72
N ASP A 33 -1.49 -8.70 6.27
CA ASP A 33 -1.36 -10.04 5.72
C ASP A 33 -2.11 -10.19 4.38
N GLN A 34 -1.94 -11.32 3.72
CA GLN A 34 -2.52 -11.54 2.39
C GLN A 34 -4.05 -11.59 2.40
N ALA A 35 -4.67 -12.07 3.49
CA ALA A 35 -6.11 -12.15 3.60
C ALA A 35 -6.71 -10.75 3.78
N ASP A 36 -6.13 -9.94 4.67
CA ASP A 36 -6.55 -8.57 4.93
C ASP A 36 -6.31 -7.67 3.71
N CYS A 37 -5.21 -7.87 2.98
CA CYS A 37 -4.99 -7.21 1.69
C CYS A 37 -6.16 -7.45 0.71
N ALA A 38 -6.60 -8.70 0.57
CA ALA A 38 -7.68 -9.04 -0.35
C ALA A 38 -9.02 -8.40 0.06
N VAL A 39 -9.29 -8.31 1.36
CA VAL A 39 -10.50 -7.67 1.90
C VAL A 39 -10.48 -6.16 1.62
N VAL A 40 -9.37 -5.48 1.90
CA VAL A 40 -9.23 -4.04 1.61
C VAL A 40 -9.31 -3.75 0.11
N GLU A 41 -8.67 -4.57 -0.73
CA GLU A 41 -8.75 -4.44 -2.18
C GLU A 41 -10.18 -4.56 -2.70
N MET A 42 -10.95 -5.53 -2.20
CA MET A 42 -12.35 -5.69 -2.59
C MET A 42 -13.14 -4.43 -2.25
N HIS A 43 -13.00 -3.94 -1.02
CA HIS A 43 -13.69 -2.73 -0.57
C HIS A 43 -13.33 -1.51 -1.43
N LEU A 44 -12.04 -1.32 -1.75
CA LEU A 44 -11.60 -0.20 -2.59
C LEU A 44 -12.15 -0.27 -4.03
N ARG A 45 -12.44 -1.48 -4.57
CA ARG A 45 -13.07 -1.64 -5.88
C ARG A 45 -14.55 -1.25 -5.87
N GLU A 46 -15.23 -1.46 -4.74
CA GLU A 46 -16.68 -1.28 -4.62
C GLU A 46 -17.07 0.04 -3.93
N CYS A 47 -16.12 0.73 -3.27
CA CYS A 47 -16.34 1.93 -2.49
C CYS A 47 -15.51 3.12 -2.99
N GLY A 48 -16.11 3.94 -3.86
CA GLY A 48 -15.51 5.18 -4.37
C GLY A 48 -14.99 6.14 -3.28
N PRO A 49 -15.75 6.43 -2.20
CA PRO A 49 -15.26 7.29 -1.12
C PRO A 49 -13.99 6.78 -0.42
N CYS A 50 -13.86 5.46 -0.25
CA CYS A 50 -12.65 4.88 0.34
C CYS A 50 -11.48 4.86 -0.65
N LEU A 51 -11.75 4.70 -1.96
CA LEU A 51 -10.75 4.86 -3.00
C LEU A 51 -10.18 6.28 -3.04
N GLU A 52 -11.04 7.30 -2.96
CA GLU A 52 -10.61 8.71 -2.87
C GLU A 52 -9.72 8.96 -1.64
N ARG A 53 -10.07 8.38 -0.49
CA ARG A 53 -9.25 8.47 0.73
C ARG A 53 -7.90 7.77 0.57
N HIS A 54 -7.89 6.58 -0.01
CA HIS A 54 -6.67 5.84 -0.32
C HIS A 54 -5.73 6.65 -1.21
N ASP A 55 -6.26 7.26 -2.28
CA ASP A 55 -5.47 8.05 -3.22
C ASP A 55 -4.91 9.32 -2.56
N LEU A 56 -5.70 9.97 -1.71
CA LEU A 56 -5.25 11.10 -0.91
C LEU A 56 -4.10 10.71 0.03
N GLN A 57 -4.22 9.58 0.75
CA GLN A 57 -3.16 9.11 1.65
C GLN A 57 -1.87 8.78 0.89
N LYS A 58 -1.97 8.14 -0.29
CA LYS A 58 -0.81 7.93 -1.18
C LYS A 58 -0.17 9.24 -1.62
N ALA A 59 -0.97 10.23 -2.02
CA ALA A 59 -0.45 11.52 -2.44
C ALA A 59 0.30 12.25 -1.30
N VAL A 60 -0.22 12.18 -0.07
CA VAL A 60 0.42 12.74 1.12
C VAL A 60 1.76 12.03 1.40
N LYS A 61 1.80 10.69 1.40
CA LYS A 61 3.05 9.94 1.60
C LYS A 61 4.09 10.25 0.52
N GLN A 62 3.69 10.37 -0.75
CA GLN A 62 4.58 10.77 -1.84
C GLN A 62 5.13 12.19 -1.66
N LEU A 63 4.29 13.14 -1.21
CA LEU A 63 4.72 14.50 -0.89
C LEU A 63 5.77 14.50 0.23
N VAL A 64 5.53 13.75 1.31
CA VAL A 64 6.46 13.62 2.43
C VAL A 64 7.78 13.02 1.96
N GLN A 65 7.75 11.90 1.23
CA GLN A 65 8.94 11.22 0.72
C GLN A 65 9.80 12.14 -0.17
N ARG A 66 9.18 12.97 -1.00
CA ARG A 66 9.89 13.95 -1.83
C ARG A 66 10.52 15.07 -0.99
N SER A 67 9.85 15.49 0.08
CA SER A 67 10.25 16.66 0.86
C SER A 67 11.27 16.32 1.95
N CYS A 68 11.24 15.08 2.43
CA CYS A 68 12.09 14.56 3.50
C CYS A 68 12.68 13.23 3.05
N SER A 69 13.88 13.26 2.49
CA SER A 69 14.64 12.04 2.17
C SER A 69 16.00 12.07 2.86
N GLU A 70 16.34 10.99 3.54
CA GLU A 70 17.67 10.74 4.07
C GLU A 70 18.30 9.56 3.33
N ALA A 71 19.58 9.70 2.98
CA ALA A 71 20.31 8.61 2.37
C ALA A 71 20.78 7.65 3.47
N ALA A 72 20.40 6.38 3.38
CA ALA A 72 20.92 5.35 4.27
C ALA A 72 22.48 5.35 4.24
N PRO A 73 23.17 5.01 5.34
CA PRO A 73 24.62 4.85 5.32
C PRO A 73 25.07 3.79 4.31
N GLU A 74 26.21 4.02 3.65
CA GLU A 74 26.73 3.09 2.62
C GLU A 74 26.98 1.68 3.17
N SER A 75 27.55 1.60 4.37
CA SER A 75 27.79 0.33 5.06
C SER A 75 26.52 -0.50 5.28
N LEU A 76 25.38 0.15 5.54
CA LEU A 76 24.10 -0.54 5.67
C LEU A 76 23.61 -1.05 4.32
N ARG A 77 23.71 -0.23 3.27
CA ARG A 77 23.33 -0.65 1.90
C ARG A 77 24.15 -1.85 1.44
N ASP A 78 25.44 -1.86 1.70
CA ASP A 78 26.32 -2.94 1.26
C ASP A 78 26.03 -4.24 2.00
N ARG A 79 25.78 -4.17 3.31
CA ARG A 79 25.31 -5.32 4.09
C ARG A 79 24.01 -5.91 3.54
N VAL A 80 23.01 -5.06 3.28
CA VAL A 80 21.71 -5.50 2.73
C VAL A 80 21.90 -6.16 1.36
N ARG A 81 22.70 -5.56 0.47
CA ARG A 81 23.00 -6.12 -0.85
C ARG A 81 23.69 -7.48 -0.76
N LEU A 82 24.63 -7.64 0.18
CA LEU A 82 25.32 -8.91 0.39
C LEU A 82 24.33 -10.01 0.82
N GLN A 83 23.48 -9.71 1.81
CA GLN A 83 22.46 -10.63 2.30
C GLN A 83 21.44 -11.01 1.20
N LEU A 84 21.00 -10.04 0.41
CA LEU A 84 20.08 -10.31 -0.71
C LEU A 84 20.71 -11.21 -1.79
N ARG A 85 22.02 -11.09 -2.04
CA ARG A 85 22.74 -11.99 -2.97
C ARG A 85 22.85 -13.40 -2.42
N GLU A 86 23.15 -13.55 -1.13
CA GLU A 86 23.23 -14.84 -0.45
C GLU A 86 21.89 -15.60 -0.50
N VAL A 87 20.79 -14.93 -0.15
CA VAL A 87 19.43 -15.52 -0.23
C VAL A 87 19.12 -15.99 -1.64
N ARG A 88 19.51 -15.24 -2.69
CA ARG A 88 19.30 -15.65 -4.08
C ARG A 88 20.05 -16.95 -4.42
N VAL A 89 21.27 -17.13 -3.94
CA VAL A 89 22.05 -18.36 -4.16
C VAL A 89 21.36 -19.56 -3.51
N GLN A 90 20.89 -19.40 -2.27
CA GLN A 90 20.20 -20.46 -1.52
C GLN A 90 18.92 -20.95 -2.23
N ILE A 91 18.16 -20.04 -2.85
CA ILE A 91 16.95 -20.40 -3.61
C ILE A 91 17.32 -21.17 -4.89
N THR A 92 18.40 -20.79 -5.59
CA THR A 92 18.83 -21.49 -6.79
C THR A 92 19.39 -22.89 -6.51
N GLU A 93 20.01 -23.11 -5.35
CA GLU A 93 20.51 -24.42 -4.94
C GLU A 93 19.38 -25.30 -4.35
N GLY A 94 18.36 -24.71 -3.71
CA GLY A 94 17.21 -25.41 -3.13
C GLY A 94 16.03 -25.65 -4.08
N GLY A 95 15.98 -24.99 -5.24
CA GLY A 95 14.92 -25.15 -6.27
C GLY A 95 15.27 -26.13 -7.40
N GLY A 96 16.40 -26.82 -7.29
CA GLY A 96 16.91 -27.79 -8.26
C GLY A 96 16.69 -29.26 -7.85
N ALA A 97 15.58 -29.57 -7.18
CA ALA A 97 15.17 -30.92 -6.81
C ALA A 97 13.72 -31.19 -7.24
#